data_AF-A0A238LEF8-F1
#
_entry.id   AF-A0A238LEF8-F1
#
_cell.length_a   1.000
_cell.length_b   1.000
_cell.length_c   1.000
_cell.angle_alpha   90.00
_cell.angle_beta   90.00
_cell.angle_gamma   90.00
#
_symmetry.space_group_name_H-M   'P 1'
#
loop_
_entity.id
_entity.type
_entity.pdbx_description
1 polymer ?
#
loop_
_entity_poly.entity_id
_entity_poly.type
_entity_poly.pdbx_seq_one_letter_code
_entity_poly.pdbx_strand_id
1 'polypeptide(L)'
;MGEPVDRFSFAHDLVSLRDAMALLSPEALCQDYINQVETGVTVANRPALPGNSAYAIVLALILAGCSPAPQVSPGAPGAQTAYFASYPTDLLRAAFAACNAPGQTARRPTQGTVTCETLPSPDSAAALILAHDGTVEALPTYVIGFQTSATTDGYLVTADNYIRVPQFDGGVAQVRLPDEMIAEIVRDLLVSAGGTPLTP
;
A
#
# COMPACT_ATOMS: atom_id res chain seq x y z
N MET A 1 -12.01 2.03 -32.33
CA MET A 1 -12.69 2.31 -31.05
C MET A 1 -12.44 1.11 -30.17
N GLY A 2 -11.37 1.16 -29.37
CA GLY A 2 -11.01 0.08 -28.45
C GLY A 2 -11.81 0.24 -27.16
N GLU A 3 -12.42 -0.84 -26.68
CA GLU A 3 -12.99 -0.88 -25.35
C GLU A 3 -11.90 -0.64 -24.28
N PRO A 4 -12.23 -0.04 -23.12
CA PRO A 4 -11.26 0.21 -22.06
C PRO A 4 -10.78 -1.13 -21.49
N VAL A 5 -9.59 -1.54 -21.90
CA VAL A 5 -8.96 -2.78 -21.48
C VAL A 5 -8.79 -2.82 -19.95
N ASP A 6 -9.36 -3.85 -19.32
CA ASP A 6 -8.99 -4.44 -18.03
C ASP A 6 -8.94 -3.60 -16.74
N ARG A 7 -9.38 -2.33 -16.73
CA ARG A 7 -9.47 -1.54 -15.47
C ARG A 7 -10.28 -2.22 -14.35
N PHE A 8 -11.28 -3.02 -14.71
CA PHE A 8 -12.14 -3.72 -13.74
C PHE A 8 -11.44 -4.88 -13.02
N SER A 9 -10.51 -5.59 -13.68
CA SER A 9 -9.79 -6.70 -13.03
C SER A 9 -8.82 -6.17 -11.97
N PHE A 10 -8.11 -5.08 -12.28
CA PHE A 10 -7.14 -4.48 -11.35
C PHE A 10 -7.80 -3.88 -10.10
N ALA A 11 -8.92 -3.17 -10.28
CA ALA A 11 -9.67 -2.63 -9.15
C ALA A 11 -10.20 -3.75 -8.24
N HIS A 12 -10.63 -4.88 -8.82
CA HIS A 12 -11.13 -6.03 -8.06
C HIS A 12 -10.05 -6.66 -7.17
N ASP A 13 -8.84 -6.85 -7.69
CA ASP A 13 -7.72 -7.43 -6.93
C ASP A 13 -7.29 -6.53 -5.75
N LEU A 14 -7.27 -5.20 -5.96
CA LEU A 14 -6.95 -4.24 -4.90
C LEU A 14 -8.05 -4.16 -3.83
N VAL A 15 -9.32 -4.27 -4.24
CA VAL A 15 -10.44 -4.35 -3.29
C VAL A 15 -10.35 -5.65 -2.48
N SER A 16 -10.03 -6.78 -3.11
CA SER A 16 -9.83 -8.05 -2.40
C SER A 16 -8.71 -7.97 -1.37
N LEU A 17 -7.60 -7.29 -1.72
CA LEU A 17 -6.50 -6.99 -0.79
C LEU A 17 -6.94 -6.14 0.39
N ARG A 18 -7.67 -5.05 0.12
CA ARG A 18 -8.19 -4.16 1.17
C ARG A 18 -9.10 -4.93 2.12
N ASP A 19 -10.00 -5.75 1.59
CA ASP A 19 -10.93 -6.53 2.40
C ASP A 19 -10.21 -7.62 3.23
N ALA A 20 -9.18 -8.26 2.66
CA ALA A 20 -8.34 -9.21 3.39
C ALA A 20 -7.53 -8.54 4.53
N MET A 21 -7.07 -7.30 4.34
CA MET A 21 -6.36 -6.55 5.37
C MET A 21 -7.27 -5.90 6.41
N ALA A 22 -8.50 -5.53 6.03
CA ALA A 22 -9.52 -5.07 6.97
C ALA A 22 -9.84 -6.15 8.03
N LEU A 23 -9.77 -7.43 7.65
CA LEU A 23 -9.90 -8.56 8.57
C LEU A 23 -8.69 -8.77 9.50
N LEU A 24 -7.55 -8.14 9.19
CA LEU A 24 -6.29 -8.25 9.94
C LEU A 24 -5.91 -6.94 10.66
N SER A 25 -6.76 -5.90 10.56
CA SER A 25 -6.50 -4.57 11.14
C SER A 25 -6.68 -4.55 12.67
N PRO A 26 -5.73 -3.97 13.42
CA PRO A 26 -5.88 -3.65 14.85
C PRO A 26 -7.05 -2.70 15.16
N GLU A 27 -7.61 -1.99 14.18
CA GLU A 27 -8.75 -1.08 14.37
C GLU A 27 -10.03 -1.84 14.72
N ALA A 28 -10.19 -3.08 14.25
CA ALA A 28 -11.31 -3.95 14.66
C ALA A 28 -11.26 -4.30 16.16
N LEU A 29 -10.06 -4.39 16.74
CA LEU A 29 -9.86 -4.57 18.18
C LEU A 29 -10.03 -3.25 18.96
N CYS A 30 -9.75 -2.11 18.34
CA CYS A 30 -9.90 -0.79 18.96
C CYS A 30 -11.37 -0.33 18.99
N GLN A 31 -12.16 -0.66 17.96
CA GLN A 31 -13.60 -0.36 17.95
C GLN A 31 -14.36 -1.15 19.02
N ASP A 32 -13.93 -2.37 19.35
CA ASP A 32 -14.48 -3.14 20.46
C ASP A 32 -14.14 -2.51 21.82
N TYR A 33 -12.96 -1.89 21.95
CA TYR A 33 -12.58 -1.13 23.15
C TYR A 33 -13.40 0.16 23.33
N ILE A 34 -13.69 0.90 22.25
CA ILE A 34 -14.55 2.10 22.30
C ILE A 34 -15.99 1.73 22.68
N ASN A 35 -16.52 0.62 22.16
CA ASN A 35 -17.86 0.14 22.52
C ASN A 35 -17.97 -0.29 24.00
N GLN A 36 -16.88 -0.77 24.63
CA GLN A 36 -16.87 -1.06 26.08
C GLN A 36 -16.91 0.21 26.95
N VAL A 37 -16.46 1.35 26.45
CA VAL A 37 -16.48 2.63 27.18
C VAL A 37 -17.88 3.25 27.19
N GLU A 38 -18.68 3.04 26.13
CA GLU A 38 -20.08 3.52 26.08
C GLU A 38 -21.04 2.69 26.95
N THR A 39 -20.70 1.44 27.28
CA THR A 39 -21.43 0.64 28.27
C THR A 39 -21.06 1.00 29.72
N GLY A 40 -21.17 2.29 30.06
CA GLY A 40 -21.57 2.77 31.39
C GLY A 40 -20.92 2.14 32.63
N VAL A 41 -19.59 2.03 32.70
CA VAL A 41 -18.92 1.91 34.01
C VAL A 41 -18.95 3.28 34.68
N THR A 42 -19.90 3.46 35.59
CA THR A 42 -20.08 4.64 36.43
C THR A 42 -18.84 4.89 37.30
N VAL A 43 -17.95 5.78 36.86
CA VAL A 43 -16.94 6.39 37.74
C VAL A 43 -17.62 7.48 38.58
N ALA A 44 -18.37 7.04 39.58
CA ALA A 44 -18.87 7.87 40.66
C ALA A 44 -17.79 7.99 41.75
N ASN A 45 -17.00 9.07 41.71
CA ASN A 45 -16.55 9.83 42.88
C ASN A 45 -15.50 10.88 42.50
N ARG A 46 -15.87 12.17 42.56
CA ARG A 46 -14.93 13.29 42.62
C ARG A 46 -15.03 13.94 44.00
N PRO A 47 -13.99 13.89 44.86
CA PRO A 47 -13.85 14.89 45.90
C PRO A 47 -13.26 16.18 45.29
N ALA A 48 -13.89 17.30 45.60
CA ALA A 48 -13.37 18.63 45.29
C ALA A 48 -12.13 18.91 46.13
N LEU A 49 -11.05 19.39 45.50
CA LEU A 49 -9.90 19.98 46.19
C LEU A 49 -9.59 21.37 45.62
N PRO A 50 -9.28 22.35 46.49
CA PRO A 50 -8.84 23.69 46.11
C PRO A 50 -7.31 23.75 46.00
N GLY A 51 -6.79 24.68 45.20
CA GLY A 51 -5.38 25.06 45.29
C GLY A 51 -4.71 25.28 43.94
N ASN A 52 -4.71 26.53 43.49
CA ASN A 52 -3.90 27.03 42.39
C ASN A 52 -2.41 26.69 42.64
N SER A 53 -1.73 26.05 41.67
CA SER A 53 -0.26 25.98 41.45
C SER A 53 0.24 24.66 40.82
N ALA A 54 -0.63 23.73 40.40
CA ALA A 54 -0.20 22.46 39.80
C ALA A 54 -0.53 22.29 38.30
N TYR A 55 -1.20 23.26 37.66
CA TYR A 55 -1.63 23.15 36.26
C TYR A 55 -0.52 23.39 35.22
N ALA A 56 0.64 23.90 35.62
CA ALA A 56 1.71 24.25 34.69
C ALA A 56 2.49 23.03 34.15
N ILE A 57 2.48 21.89 34.85
CA ILE A 57 3.31 20.73 34.47
C ILE A 57 2.57 19.81 33.49
N VAL A 58 1.24 19.72 33.55
CA VAL A 58 0.44 18.87 32.65
C VAL A 58 0.37 19.44 31.23
N LEU A 59 0.45 20.77 31.06
CA LEU A 59 0.40 21.41 29.73
C LEU A 59 1.72 21.24 28.94
N ALA A 60 2.85 21.05 29.62
CA ALA A 60 4.17 20.94 28.98
C ALA A 60 4.44 19.56 28.37
N LEU A 61 3.77 18.50 28.84
CA LEU A 61 3.96 17.13 28.33
C LEU A 61 3.23 16.85 27.00
N ILE A 62 2.32 17.73 26.57
CA ILE A 62 1.52 17.52 25.35
C ILE A 62 2.26 17.97 24.07
N LEU A 63 3.32 18.79 24.20
CA LEU A 63 3.99 19.42 23.04
C LEU A 63 5.21 18.65 22.49
N ALA A 64 5.63 17.54 23.12
CA ALA A 64 6.84 16.81 22.72
C ALA A 64 6.59 15.62 21.76
N GLY A 65 5.36 15.42 21.29
CA GLY A 65 4.97 14.20 20.57
C GLY A 65 5.13 14.20 19.04
N CYS A 66 5.39 15.34 18.40
CA CYS A 66 5.50 15.38 16.93
C CYS A 66 6.97 15.25 16.49
N SER A 67 7.44 14.02 16.25
CA SER A 67 8.67 13.83 15.48
C SER A 67 8.45 14.29 14.03
N PRO A 68 9.41 14.99 13.40
CA PRO A 68 9.29 15.37 12.00
C PRO A 68 9.15 14.11 11.12
N ALA A 69 8.21 14.15 10.17
CA ALA A 69 8.02 13.05 9.24
C ALA A 69 9.31 12.83 8.42
N PRO A 70 9.72 11.57 8.20
CA PRO A 70 10.90 11.26 7.42
C PRO A 70 10.75 11.82 6.00
N GLN A 71 11.75 12.57 5.54
CA GLN A 71 11.80 13.06 4.16
C GLN A 71 12.32 11.96 3.26
N VAL A 72 11.52 11.59 2.26
CA VAL A 72 11.84 10.48 1.36
C VAL A 72 11.60 10.95 -0.06
N SER A 73 12.51 10.61 -0.97
CA SER A 73 12.38 11.03 -2.37
C SER A 73 11.05 10.50 -2.94
N PRO A 74 10.31 11.34 -3.68
CA PRO A 74 9.08 10.89 -4.33
C PRO A 74 9.39 9.72 -5.26
N GLY A 75 8.51 8.71 -5.21
CA GLY A 75 8.60 7.53 -6.07
C GLY A 75 8.43 7.88 -7.56
N ALA A 76 8.54 6.87 -8.42
CA ALA A 76 8.24 7.03 -9.84
C ALA A 76 6.78 7.52 -10.02
N PRO A 77 6.48 8.29 -11.09
CA PRO A 77 5.11 8.76 -11.33
C PRO A 77 4.10 7.61 -11.33
N GLY A 78 3.03 7.75 -10.52
CA GLY A 78 2.00 6.73 -10.33
C GLY A 78 2.28 5.74 -9.20
N ALA A 79 3.53 5.59 -8.75
CA ALA A 79 3.86 4.77 -7.59
C ALA A 79 3.40 5.46 -6.30
N GLN A 80 2.89 4.65 -5.36
CA GLN A 80 2.50 5.12 -4.03
C GLN A 80 3.55 4.69 -3.00
N THR A 81 3.85 5.58 -2.05
CA THR A 81 4.85 5.33 -1.01
C THR A 81 4.29 5.58 0.36
N ALA A 82 4.58 4.67 1.29
CA ALA A 82 4.24 4.84 2.70
C ALA A 82 5.40 4.38 3.60
N TYR A 83 5.57 5.10 4.71
CA TYR A 83 6.52 4.78 5.75
C TYR A 83 5.91 3.81 6.78
N PHE A 84 6.70 2.84 7.22
CA PHE A 84 6.35 1.88 8.27
C PHE A 84 7.41 1.89 9.36
N ALA A 85 7.00 1.97 10.63
CA ALA A 85 7.93 1.98 11.76
C ALA A 85 8.61 0.62 11.99
N SER A 86 8.06 -0.46 11.45
CA SER A 86 8.60 -1.82 11.53
C SER A 86 8.46 -2.54 10.19
N TYR A 87 9.15 -3.68 10.03
CA TYR A 87 9.12 -4.41 8.76
C TYR A 87 7.69 -4.90 8.46
N PRO A 88 7.12 -4.56 7.29
CA PRO A 88 5.69 -4.70 6.99
C PRO A 88 5.31 -6.15 6.61
N THR A 89 5.56 -7.09 7.51
CA THR A 89 5.41 -8.53 7.27
C THR A 89 3.98 -8.88 6.86
N ASP A 90 2.99 -8.31 7.54
CA ASP A 90 1.58 -8.63 7.31
C ASP A 90 1.10 -8.09 5.97
N LEU A 91 1.50 -6.86 5.59
CA LEU A 91 1.27 -6.31 4.25
C LEU A 91 1.86 -7.22 3.17
N LEU A 92 3.15 -7.59 3.28
CA LEU A 92 3.80 -8.44 2.28
C LEU A 92 3.20 -9.85 2.23
N ARG A 93 2.71 -10.38 3.35
CA ARG A 93 2.02 -11.67 3.39
C ARG A 93 0.65 -11.57 2.71
N ALA A 94 -0.14 -10.54 3.02
CA ALA A 94 -1.44 -10.30 2.43
C ALA A 94 -1.33 -10.03 0.91
N ALA A 95 -0.39 -9.17 0.51
CA ALA A 95 -0.04 -8.90 -0.88
C ALA A 95 0.20 -10.21 -1.66
N PHE A 96 1.03 -11.10 -1.11
CA PHE A 96 1.33 -12.38 -1.76
C PHE A 96 0.12 -13.32 -1.81
N ALA A 97 -0.68 -13.37 -0.75
CA ALA A 97 -1.84 -14.24 -0.65
C ALA A 97 -2.99 -13.83 -1.59
N ALA A 98 -3.12 -12.54 -1.88
CA ALA A 98 -4.14 -12.04 -2.80
C ALA A 98 -3.77 -12.21 -4.28
N CYS A 99 -2.51 -12.51 -4.60
CA CYS A 99 -2.10 -12.85 -5.96
C CYS A 99 -2.62 -14.26 -6.36
N ASN A 100 -3.94 -14.45 -6.42
CA ASN A 100 -4.59 -15.76 -6.60
C ASN A 100 -5.65 -15.80 -7.72
N ALA A 101 -5.79 -14.71 -8.49
CA ALA A 101 -6.72 -14.67 -9.61
C ALA A 101 -6.28 -15.64 -10.74
N PRO A 102 -7.22 -16.15 -11.56
CA PRO A 102 -6.89 -16.98 -12.72
C PRO A 102 -5.91 -16.28 -13.67
N GLY A 103 -4.82 -16.96 -14.03
CA GLY A 103 -3.78 -16.39 -14.91
C GLY A 103 -2.82 -15.41 -14.22
N GLN A 104 -3.01 -15.13 -12.93
CA GLN A 104 -2.09 -14.36 -12.11
C GLN A 104 -1.07 -15.29 -11.46
N THR A 105 0.14 -14.78 -11.28
CA THR A 105 1.26 -15.50 -10.70
C THR A 105 1.92 -14.67 -9.61
N ALA A 106 1.91 -15.20 -8.39
CA ALA A 106 2.64 -14.61 -7.27
C ALA A 106 4.15 -14.88 -7.40
N ARG A 107 4.96 -13.84 -7.18
CA ARG A 107 6.43 -13.93 -7.15
C ARG A 107 6.96 -13.20 -5.92
N ARG A 108 8.08 -13.70 -5.40
CA ARG A 108 8.83 -13.06 -4.31
C ARG A 108 10.31 -12.97 -4.70
N PRO A 109 10.69 -11.98 -5.54
CA PRO A 109 12.06 -11.87 -6.05
C PRO A 109 13.10 -11.67 -4.95
N THR A 110 12.73 -10.96 -3.88
CA THR A 110 13.55 -10.77 -2.68
C THR A 110 12.67 -10.88 -1.44
N GLN A 111 13.26 -10.92 -0.24
CA GLN A 111 12.49 -10.95 1.01
C GLN A 111 11.53 -9.75 1.12
N GLY A 112 11.98 -8.55 0.74
CA GLY A 112 11.21 -7.31 0.77
C GLY A 112 10.43 -7.00 -0.50
N THR A 113 10.29 -7.93 -1.44
CA THR A 113 9.59 -7.68 -2.70
C THR A 113 8.55 -8.76 -2.97
N VAL A 114 7.32 -8.35 -3.20
CA VAL A 114 6.23 -9.20 -3.67
C VAL A 114 5.69 -8.62 -4.96
N THR A 115 5.50 -9.45 -5.98
CA THR A 115 4.86 -9.05 -7.23
C THR A 115 3.72 -10.01 -7.58
N CYS A 116 2.59 -9.46 -8.00
CA CYS A 116 1.56 -10.19 -8.73
C CYS A 116 1.75 -9.92 -10.22
N GLU A 117 1.95 -10.99 -10.99
CA GLU A 117 2.20 -10.93 -12.43
C GLU A 117 1.02 -11.53 -13.19
N THR A 118 0.41 -10.76 -14.10
CA THR A 118 -0.69 -11.25 -14.93
C THR A 118 -0.40 -10.99 -16.41
N LEU A 119 -0.72 -11.95 -17.27
CA LEU A 119 -0.59 -11.76 -18.71
C LEU A 119 -1.72 -10.87 -19.24
N PRO A 120 -1.42 -9.91 -20.12
CA PRO A 120 -2.46 -9.17 -20.83
C PRO A 120 -3.31 -10.08 -21.73
N SER A 121 -4.50 -9.59 -22.08
CA SER A 121 -5.25 -10.16 -23.20
C SER A 121 -4.40 -10.18 -24.48
N PRO A 122 -4.60 -11.14 -25.40
CA PRO A 122 -3.78 -11.26 -26.61
C PRO A 122 -3.70 -9.97 -27.44
N ASP A 123 -4.82 -9.26 -27.61
CA ASP A 123 -4.87 -8.00 -28.34
C ASP A 123 -4.04 -6.91 -27.67
N SER A 124 -4.10 -6.83 -26.33
CA SER A 124 -3.32 -5.86 -25.55
C SER A 124 -1.84 -6.22 -25.55
N ALA A 125 -1.51 -7.50 -25.46
CA ALA A 125 -0.14 -7.99 -25.58
C ALA A 125 0.47 -7.58 -26.93
N ALA A 126 -0.26 -7.82 -28.03
CA ALA A 126 0.17 -7.45 -29.37
C ALA A 126 0.35 -5.93 -29.51
N ALA A 127 -0.59 -5.14 -28.98
CA ALA A 127 -0.47 -3.69 -28.99
C ALA A 127 0.77 -3.20 -28.23
N LEU A 128 1.05 -3.76 -27.04
CA LEU A 128 2.22 -3.42 -26.24
C LEU A 128 3.55 -3.81 -26.90
N ILE A 129 3.58 -4.98 -27.53
CA ILE A 129 4.74 -5.46 -28.31
C ILE A 129 5.04 -4.48 -29.44
N LEU A 130 4.03 -4.08 -30.21
CA LEU A 130 4.22 -3.15 -31.33
C LEU A 130 4.55 -1.71 -30.88
N ALA A 131 3.98 -1.25 -29.77
CA ALA A 131 4.16 0.12 -29.29
C ALA A 131 5.51 0.36 -28.58
N HIS A 132 6.16 -0.70 -28.09
CA HIS A 132 7.36 -0.60 -27.25
C HIS A 132 8.53 -1.46 -27.75
N ASP A 133 8.55 -1.79 -29.05
CA ASP A 133 9.57 -2.63 -29.69
C ASP A 133 9.81 -3.95 -28.93
N GLY A 134 8.71 -4.53 -28.47
CA GLY A 134 8.70 -5.77 -27.69
C GLY A 134 8.89 -7.01 -28.55
N THR A 135 9.13 -8.15 -27.91
CA THR A 135 9.32 -9.47 -28.55
C THR A 135 8.08 -10.37 -28.36
N VAL A 136 7.84 -11.28 -29.32
CA VAL A 136 6.79 -12.31 -29.19
C VAL A 136 7.28 -13.57 -28.47
N GLU A 137 8.60 -13.74 -28.37
CA GLU A 137 9.26 -14.83 -27.66
C GLU A 137 9.10 -14.71 -26.14
N ALA A 138 8.90 -13.48 -25.63
CA ALA A 138 8.61 -13.20 -24.23
C ALA A 138 7.50 -12.16 -24.11
N LEU A 139 6.31 -12.61 -23.69
CA LEU A 139 5.12 -11.76 -23.65
C LEU A 139 5.23 -10.65 -22.59
N PRO A 140 4.62 -9.47 -22.84
CA PRO A 140 4.44 -8.46 -21.82
C PRO A 140 3.72 -8.99 -20.59
N THR A 141 3.95 -8.37 -19.44
CA THR A 141 3.34 -8.77 -18.17
C THR A 141 2.90 -7.55 -17.39
N TYR A 142 1.66 -7.54 -16.92
CA TYR A 142 1.19 -6.59 -15.92
C TYR A 142 1.75 -6.95 -14.56
N VAL A 143 2.36 -5.98 -13.89
CA VAL A 143 2.99 -6.16 -12.58
C VAL A 143 2.39 -5.19 -11.58
N ILE A 144 1.84 -5.74 -10.51
CA ILE A 144 1.56 -5.03 -9.27
C ILE A 144 2.64 -5.44 -8.27
N GLY A 145 3.42 -4.48 -7.78
CA GLY A 145 4.58 -4.77 -6.94
C GLY A 145 4.59 -3.98 -5.65
N PHE A 146 4.93 -4.65 -4.56
CA PHE A 146 5.27 -4.03 -3.29
C PHE A 146 6.75 -4.26 -3.02
N GLN A 147 7.50 -3.18 -2.86
CA GLN A 147 8.92 -3.22 -2.53
C GLN A 147 9.18 -2.48 -1.23
N THR A 148 9.89 -3.12 -0.32
CA THR A 148 10.32 -2.56 0.95
C THR A 148 11.80 -2.23 0.89
N SER A 149 12.17 -1.01 1.27
CA SER A 149 13.54 -0.59 1.52
C SER A 149 13.71 -0.14 2.97
N ALA A 150 14.84 -0.48 3.59
CA ALA A 150 15.16 0.00 4.93
C ALA A 150 15.55 1.49 4.88
N THR A 151 15.15 2.24 5.89
CA THR A 151 15.56 3.63 6.13
C THR A 151 16.26 3.73 7.49
N THR A 152 16.68 4.94 7.90
CA THR A 152 17.33 5.15 9.20
C THR A 152 16.41 4.78 10.37
N ASP A 153 15.11 5.09 10.25
CA ASP A 153 14.15 5.00 11.36
C ASP A 153 13.08 3.92 11.17
N GLY A 154 13.03 3.26 10.01
CA GLY A 154 12.01 2.26 9.70
C GLY A 154 12.14 1.71 8.28
N TYR A 155 11.02 1.58 7.60
CA TYR A 155 10.92 1.01 6.26
C TYR A 155 10.07 1.88 5.35
N LEU A 156 10.51 2.04 4.11
CA LEU A 156 9.72 2.64 3.05
C LEU A 156 9.13 1.51 2.21
N VAL A 157 7.82 1.52 2.03
CA VAL A 157 7.14 0.64 1.08
C VAL A 157 6.74 1.45 -0.13
N THR A 158 7.16 0.99 -1.30
CA THR A 158 6.71 1.48 -2.60
C THR A 158 5.79 0.45 -3.22
N ALA A 159 4.56 0.86 -3.50
CA ALA A 159 3.61 0.12 -4.30
C ALA A 159 3.61 0.71 -5.73
N ASP A 160 3.94 -0.12 -6.72
CA ASP A 160 4.06 0.29 -8.12
C ASP A 160 3.20 -0.60 -9.02
N ASN A 161 2.66 0.00 -10.08
CA ASN A 161 1.82 -0.65 -11.08
C ASN A 161 2.39 -0.33 -12.46
N TYR A 162 2.91 -1.35 -13.13
CA TYR A 162 3.60 -1.17 -14.41
C TYR A 162 3.47 -2.39 -15.31
N ILE A 163 3.70 -2.18 -16.59
CA ILE A 163 3.80 -3.23 -17.60
C ILE A 163 5.27 -3.46 -17.89
N ARG A 164 5.72 -4.70 -17.77
CA ARG A 164 7.04 -5.12 -18.27
C ARG A 164 6.88 -5.56 -19.71
N VAL A 165 7.60 -4.91 -20.62
CA VAL A 165 7.66 -5.30 -22.04
C VAL A 165 9.10 -5.75 -22.34
N PRO A 166 9.37 -7.05 -22.44
CA PRO A 166 10.65 -7.55 -22.93
C PRO A 166 10.89 -7.05 -24.36
N GLN A 167 12.10 -6.58 -24.65
CA GLN A 167 12.49 -6.01 -25.94
C GLN A 167 13.38 -6.95 -26.74
N PHE A 168 13.45 -6.76 -28.07
CA PHE A 168 14.24 -7.60 -28.97
C PHE A 168 15.75 -7.60 -28.68
N ASP A 169 16.28 -6.52 -28.12
CA ASP A 169 17.68 -6.38 -27.75
C ASP A 169 18.04 -7.06 -26.42
N GLY A 170 17.06 -7.73 -25.78
CA GLY A 170 17.18 -8.33 -24.45
C GLY A 170 16.90 -7.36 -23.30
N GLY A 171 16.57 -6.09 -23.60
CA GLY A 171 16.13 -5.10 -22.64
C GLY A 171 14.72 -5.34 -22.10
N VAL A 172 14.32 -4.51 -21.13
CA VAL A 172 12.96 -4.51 -20.59
C VAL A 172 12.50 -3.07 -20.46
N ALA A 173 11.46 -2.71 -21.21
CA ALA A 173 10.76 -1.45 -21.00
C ALA A 173 9.76 -1.60 -19.85
N GLN A 174 9.70 -0.60 -18.96
CA GLN A 174 8.65 -0.49 -17.95
C GLN A 174 7.70 0.65 -18.32
N VAL A 175 6.46 0.30 -18.61
CA VAL A 175 5.41 1.27 -18.96
C VAL A 175 4.53 1.47 -17.74
N ARG A 176 4.57 2.67 -17.15
CA ARG A 176 3.69 3.06 -16.05
C ARG A 176 2.44 3.70 -16.61
N LEU A 177 1.28 3.25 -16.13
CA LEU A 177 -0.01 3.83 -16.45
C LEU A 177 -0.47 4.60 -15.21
N PRO A 178 -0.26 5.93 -15.15
CA PRO A 178 -0.76 6.71 -14.03
C PRO A 178 -2.29 6.68 -14.06
N ASP A 179 -2.88 6.14 -12.99
CA ASP A 179 -4.32 6.08 -12.79
C ASP A 179 -4.61 6.56 -11.35
N GLU A 180 -5.25 7.71 -11.22
CA GLU A 180 -5.49 8.37 -9.93
C GLU A 180 -6.39 7.54 -9.01
N MET A 181 -7.37 6.84 -9.58
CA MET A 181 -8.27 5.98 -8.82
C MET A 181 -7.50 4.80 -8.22
N ILE A 182 -6.63 4.16 -9.02
CA ILE A 182 -5.78 3.08 -8.53
C ILE A 182 -4.78 3.61 -7.49
N ALA A 183 -4.20 4.79 -7.71
CA ALA A 183 -3.30 5.42 -6.76
C ALA A 183 -3.98 5.68 -5.40
N GLU A 184 -5.24 6.13 -5.40
CA GLU A 184 -6.02 6.34 -4.17
C GLU A 184 -6.30 5.01 -3.45
N ILE A 185 -6.75 3.98 -4.17
CA ILE A 185 -7.01 2.65 -3.59
C ILE A 185 -5.72 2.07 -2.96
N VAL A 186 -4.59 2.19 -3.66
CA VAL A 186 -3.30 1.70 -3.16
C VAL A 186 -2.83 2.51 -1.95
N ARG A 187 -3.09 3.82 -1.92
CA ARG A 187 -2.79 4.65 -0.75
C ARG A 187 -3.61 4.19 0.45
N ASP A 188 -4.91 4.00 0.30
CA ASP A 188 -5.80 3.52 1.37
C ASP A 188 -5.39 2.14 1.87
N LEU A 189 -4.96 1.27 0.95
CA LEU A 189 -4.36 -0.02 1.27
C LEU A 189 -3.12 0.15 2.17
N LEU A 190 -2.15 0.96 1.77
CA LEU A 190 -0.93 1.18 2.56
C LEU A 190 -1.24 1.80 3.94
N VAL A 191 -2.21 2.72 4.02
CA VAL A 191 -2.67 3.31 5.28
C VAL A 191 -3.30 2.27 6.20
N SER A 192 -4.26 1.50 5.70
CA SER A 192 -4.93 0.44 6.48
C SER A 192 -3.97 -0.66 6.95
N ALA A 193 -2.86 -0.87 6.24
CA ALA A 193 -1.79 -1.77 6.66
C ALA A 193 -0.88 -1.21 7.78
N GLY A 194 -1.13 0.02 8.25
CA GLY A 194 -0.32 0.71 9.27
C GLY A 194 0.78 1.61 8.69
N GLY A 195 0.74 1.89 7.39
CA GLY A 195 1.65 2.82 6.72
C GLY A 195 1.25 4.27 6.92
N THR A 196 2.23 5.17 7.02
CA THR A 196 2.01 6.62 6.95
C THR A 196 2.34 7.09 5.53
N PRO A 197 1.37 7.62 4.77
CA PRO A 197 1.59 8.02 3.39
C PRO A 197 2.56 9.19 3.35
N LEU A 198 3.45 9.16 2.37
CA LEU A 198 4.37 10.25 2.13
C LEU A 198 3.74 11.11 1.04
N THR A 199 3.42 12.36 1.37
CA THR A 199 2.96 13.31 0.38
C THR A 199 4.10 13.59 -0.62
N PRO A 200 3.82 13.61 -1.93
CA PRO A 200 4.80 14.06 -2.92
C PRO A 200 5.28 15.48 -2.66
#